data_AF-A0A841LTS2-F1
#
_entry.id   AF-A0A841LTS2-F1
#
_cell.length_a   1.000
_cell.length_b   1.000
_cell.length_c   1.000
_cell.angle_alpha   90.00
_cell.angle_beta   90.00
_cell.angle_gamma   90.00
#
_symmetry.space_group_name_H-M   'P 1'
#
loop_
_entity.id
_entity.type
_entity.pdbx_description
1 polymer ?
#
loop_
_entity_poly.entity_id
_entity_poly.type
_entity_poly.pdbx_seq_one_letter_code
_entity_poly.pdbx_strand_id
1 'polypeptide(L)'
;MKKNELINRWYSDEGTALLNSIIWAFSKKKELEEIVKLNKYGGRWDLRGAPLSHIVDQKKIGDSKYQINLTTGSLSVTKYDFVDIDFTYADISYGTFQECSMDNCLLSRTKAREMHIYDCNFNNCVFEHVEFSYSFMNDNIGNHAGSYTNCKFIKSKLNECIFTFPVIDNCLFDDCHLYATNFDGSRMRNTKFKGEVNSCIFRSFSRHAVKSVFWLFNRVHPNDYPNRMDNIDFSEAQMYGVSFLNGINLDKCKFPDEEELLLIRDLKSIYALASKRIAEEWEGEHKRIGLNLINNVFFNKDKQNQPADLLDKKMMRDNNGIGERFFGLMTELANKSN
;
A
#
# COMPACT_ATOMS: atom_id res chain seq x y z
N MET A 1 -3.66 11.31 30.70
CA MET A 1 -3.94 12.63 30.08
C MET A 1 -4.96 12.43 28.97
N LYS A 2 -5.93 13.33 28.85
CA LYS A 2 -6.89 13.32 27.72
C LYS A 2 -6.17 13.79 26.45
N LYS A 3 -6.69 13.45 25.26
CA LYS A 3 -6.14 13.86 23.95
C LYS A 3 -5.75 15.35 23.91
N ASN A 4 -6.66 16.24 24.32
CA ASN A 4 -6.42 17.68 24.25
C ASN A 4 -5.28 18.13 25.18
N GLU A 5 -5.09 17.48 26.33
CA GLU A 5 -3.97 17.80 27.23
C GLU A 5 -2.63 17.36 26.61
N LEU A 6 -2.59 16.19 25.96
CA LEU A 6 -1.40 15.69 25.26
C LEU A 6 -0.98 16.61 24.10
N ILE A 7 -1.94 17.22 23.42
CA ILE A 7 -1.67 18.17 22.33
C ILE A 7 -1.29 19.54 22.90
N ASN A 8 -2.09 20.08 23.82
CA ASN A 8 -1.93 21.45 24.33
C ASN A 8 -0.60 21.68 25.06
N ARG A 9 -0.01 20.65 25.67
CA ARG A 9 1.29 20.78 26.36
C ARG A 9 2.41 21.27 25.43
N TRP A 10 2.36 20.92 24.14
CA TRP A 10 3.38 21.30 23.16
C TRP A 10 3.33 22.78 22.77
N TYR A 11 2.24 23.48 23.08
CA TYR A 11 2.09 24.92 22.80
C TYR A 11 2.45 25.81 24.00
N SER A 12 2.88 25.23 25.12
CA SER A 12 3.53 25.98 26.19
C SER A 12 4.96 26.36 25.80
N ASP A 13 5.57 27.32 26.50
CA ASP A 13 6.97 27.68 26.28
C ASP A 13 7.91 26.48 26.48
N GLU A 14 7.66 25.69 27.53
CA GLU A 14 8.44 24.48 27.82
C GLU A 14 8.23 23.40 26.75
N GLY A 15 6.98 23.19 26.33
CA GLY A 15 6.66 22.23 25.28
C GLY A 15 7.25 22.60 23.93
N THR A 16 7.22 23.88 23.58
CA THR A 16 7.82 24.40 22.34
C THR A 16 9.33 24.25 22.36
N ALA A 17 9.98 24.57 23.49
CA ALA A 17 11.41 24.37 23.66
C ALA A 17 11.79 22.89 23.52
N LEU A 18 11.03 21.99 24.16
CA LEU A 18 11.25 20.55 24.07
C LEU A 18 11.04 20.02 22.64
N LEU A 19 10.00 20.47 21.93
CA LEU A 19 9.73 20.11 20.54
C LEU A 19 10.90 20.51 19.63
N ASN A 20 11.44 21.72 19.81
CA ASN A 20 12.60 22.19 19.06
C ASN A 20 13.85 21.34 19.34
N SER A 21 14.08 20.92 20.59
CA SER A 21 15.17 20.01 20.93
C SER A 21 15.01 18.64 20.25
N ILE A 22 13.78 18.11 20.17
CA ILE A 22 13.48 16.84 19.48
C ILE A 22 13.75 16.96 17.98
N ILE A 23 13.21 17.99 17.32
CA ILE A 23 13.42 18.22 15.89
C ILE A 23 14.91 18.43 15.60
N TRP A 24 15.61 19.17 16.46
CA TRP A 24 17.06 19.32 16.37
C TRP A 24 17.77 17.98 16.48
N ALA A 25 17.39 17.13 17.45
CA ALA A 25 17.99 15.82 17.62
C ALA A 25 17.79 14.92 16.39
N PHE A 26 16.59 14.90 15.80
CA PHE A 26 16.35 14.21 14.53
C PHE A 26 17.26 14.73 13.41
N SER A 27 17.39 16.06 13.27
CA SER A 27 18.24 16.67 12.24
C SER A 27 19.74 16.41 12.43
N LYS A 28 20.17 16.27 13.68
CA LYS A 28 21.58 16.07 14.07
C LYS A 28 21.93 14.62 14.36
N LYS A 29 20.97 13.70 14.21
CA LYS A 29 21.13 12.28 14.49
C LYS A 29 21.60 12.03 15.92
N LYS A 30 20.95 12.72 16.86
CA LYS A 30 21.20 12.61 18.29
C LYS A 30 20.17 11.72 18.95
N GLU A 31 20.63 10.97 19.93
CA GLU A 31 19.78 10.11 20.74
C GLU A 31 18.78 10.95 21.55
N LEU A 32 17.53 10.49 21.65
CA LEU A 32 16.50 11.18 22.43
C LEU A 32 16.83 11.23 23.93
N GLU A 33 17.68 10.31 24.40
CA GLU A 33 18.17 10.25 25.78
C GLU A 33 18.96 11.51 26.18
N GLU A 34 19.60 12.17 25.22
CA GLU A 34 20.36 13.42 25.44
C GLU A 34 19.42 14.62 25.73
N ILE A 35 18.11 14.50 25.50
CA ILE A 35 17.16 15.60 25.65
C ILE A 35 16.62 15.66 27.08
N VAL A 36 17.11 16.65 27.82
CA VAL A 36 16.64 16.96 29.18
C VAL A 36 15.14 17.26 29.17
N LYS A 37 14.40 16.73 30.17
CA LYS A 37 12.94 16.80 30.33
C LYS A 37 12.11 15.94 29.36
N LEU A 38 12.72 15.28 28.37
CA LEU A 38 12.00 14.26 27.61
C LEU A 38 11.86 13.01 28.48
N ASN A 39 10.63 12.51 28.61
CA ASN A 39 10.33 11.36 29.45
C ASN A 39 9.80 10.20 28.62
N LYS A 40 9.88 8.99 29.18
CA LYS A 40 9.21 7.82 28.64
C LYS A 40 7.83 7.63 29.26
N TYR A 41 6.87 7.16 28.47
CA TYR A 41 5.55 6.69 28.89
C TYR A 41 5.35 5.26 28.38
N GLY A 42 5.03 4.32 29.28
CA GLY A 42 4.85 2.92 28.91
C GLY A 42 6.11 2.30 28.28
N GLY A 43 7.30 2.74 28.71
CA GLY A 43 8.59 2.29 28.16
C GLY A 43 9.03 2.98 26.87
N ARG A 44 8.19 3.83 26.26
CA ARG A 44 8.49 4.55 25.01
C ARG A 44 8.70 6.04 25.22
N TRP A 45 9.58 6.68 24.45
CA TRP A 45 9.73 8.14 24.41
C TRP A 45 8.39 8.82 24.08
N ASP A 46 7.98 9.74 24.95
CA ASP A 46 6.64 10.33 24.93
C ASP A 46 6.55 11.51 23.96
N LEU A 47 6.33 11.21 22.68
CA LEU A 47 6.05 12.20 21.63
C LEU A 47 4.54 12.34 21.37
N ARG A 48 3.71 11.90 22.32
CA ARG A 48 2.26 11.92 22.15
C ARG A 48 1.75 13.35 21.98
N GLY A 49 0.91 13.57 20.98
CA GLY A 49 0.34 14.89 20.65
C GLY A 49 1.32 15.89 20.02
N ALA A 50 2.57 15.50 19.73
CA ALA A 50 3.58 16.43 19.23
C ALA A 50 3.25 16.92 17.80
N PRO A 51 3.19 18.24 17.56
CA PRO A 51 3.00 18.81 16.22
C PRO A 51 4.34 18.92 15.50
N LEU A 52 4.90 17.78 15.07
CA LEU A 52 6.25 17.68 14.52
C LEU A 52 6.38 18.27 13.11
N SER A 53 5.28 18.31 12.36
CA SER A 53 5.26 18.83 11.00
C SER A 53 4.18 19.89 10.80
N HIS A 54 4.47 20.85 9.93
CA HIS A 54 3.53 21.82 9.38
C HIS A 54 3.80 22.01 7.88
N ILE A 55 2.80 22.48 7.13
CA ILE A 55 2.94 22.76 5.70
C ILE A 55 3.89 23.94 5.50
N VAL A 56 4.87 23.76 4.61
CA VAL A 56 5.83 24.78 4.19
C VAL A 56 5.50 25.32 2.80
N ASP A 57 5.11 24.45 1.87
CA ASP A 57 4.79 24.82 0.49
C ASP A 57 3.67 23.97 -0.11
N GLN A 58 2.96 24.51 -1.09
CA GLN A 58 1.94 23.82 -1.88
C GLN A 58 2.03 24.22 -3.35
N LYS A 59 2.31 23.23 -4.20
CA LYS A 59 2.46 23.43 -5.64
C LYS A 59 1.40 22.65 -6.42
N LYS A 60 0.70 23.32 -7.33
CA LYS A 60 -0.16 22.65 -8.32
C LYS A 60 0.68 22.19 -9.50
N ILE A 61 0.59 20.91 -9.83
CA ILE A 61 1.27 20.30 -10.96
C ILE A 61 0.21 19.67 -11.86
N GLY A 62 0.30 19.92 -13.16
CA GLY A 62 -0.60 19.36 -14.17
C GLY A 62 -1.23 20.41 -15.07
N ASP A 63 -2.20 20.00 -15.87
CA ASP A 63 -2.92 20.86 -16.82
C ASP A 63 -4.33 21.22 -16.31
N SER A 64 -5.18 21.82 -17.14
CA SER A 64 -6.55 22.17 -16.75
C SER A 64 -7.45 20.96 -16.48
N LYS A 65 -7.07 19.77 -16.96
CA LYS A 65 -7.87 18.54 -16.89
C LYS A 65 -7.40 17.62 -15.76
N TYR A 66 -6.11 17.62 -15.44
CA TYR A 66 -5.53 16.79 -14.38
C TYR A 66 -4.57 17.64 -13.55
N GLN A 67 -4.99 18.02 -12.33
CA GLN A 67 -4.17 18.76 -11.37
C GLN A 67 -3.91 17.91 -10.13
N ILE A 68 -2.68 17.94 -9.67
CA ILE A 68 -2.23 17.34 -8.41
C ILE A 68 -1.69 18.47 -7.54
N ASN A 69 -2.06 18.49 -6.26
CA ASN A 69 -1.43 19.37 -5.27
C ASN A 69 -0.28 18.60 -4.63
N LEU A 70 0.93 19.11 -4.78
CA LEU A 70 2.10 18.62 -4.05
C LEU A 70 2.29 19.48 -2.80
N THR A 71 2.15 18.87 -1.62
CA THR A 71 2.36 19.54 -0.34
C THR A 71 3.71 19.16 0.24
N THR A 72 4.50 20.15 0.66
CA THR A 72 5.79 19.91 1.36
C THR A 72 5.65 20.28 2.83
N GLY A 73 6.03 19.36 3.73
CA GLY A 73 6.06 19.58 5.17
C GLY A 73 7.41 20.06 5.71
N SER A 74 7.40 20.51 6.96
CA SER A 74 8.58 21.00 7.67
C SER A 74 9.46 19.89 8.25
N LEU A 75 8.89 18.70 8.47
CA LEU A 75 9.62 17.59 9.08
C LEU A 75 10.36 16.82 8.00
N SER A 76 11.68 16.93 7.99
CA SER A 76 12.56 16.12 7.15
C SER A 76 13.60 15.44 8.02
N VAL A 77 13.61 14.11 8.02
CA VAL A 77 14.52 13.30 8.83
C VAL A 77 15.24 12.31 7.93
N THR A 78 16.56 12.25 8.08
CA THR A 78 17.41 11.39 7.25
C THR A 78 18.39 10.62 8.11
N LYS A 79 18.47 9.29 7.93
CA LYS A 79 19.42 8.41 8.66
C LYS A 79 19.29 8.54 10.17
N TYR A 80 18.07 8.33 10.65
CA TYR A 80 17.73 8.38 12.07
C TYR A 80 17.06 7.08 12.50
N ASP A 81 17.38 6.63 13.71
CA ASP A 81 16.81 5.44 14.31
C ASP A 81 15.78 5.84 15.37
N PHE A 82 14.51 5.70 15.02
CA PHE A 82 13.40 5.91 15.94
C PHE A 82 13.16 4.63 16.74
N VAL A 83 13.66 4.58 17.98
CA VAL A 83 13.54 3.40 18.85
C VAL A 83 12.63 3.69 20.03
N ASP A 84 11.66 2.81 20.26
CA ASP A 84 10.73 2.89 21.37
C ASP A 84 10.03 4.26 21.46
N ILE A 85 9.40 4.74 20.39
CA ILE A 85 8.71 6.05 20.41
C ILE A 85 7.19 5.88 20.36
N ASP A 86 6.49 6.65 21.19
CA ASP A 86 5.03 6.77 21.14
C ASP A 86 4.62 8.09 20.47
N PHE A 87 4.16 7.99 19.23
CA PHE A 87 3.64 9.09 18.41
C PHE A 87 2.12 9.24 18.53
N THR A 88 1.48 8.69 19.57
CA THR A 88 0.02 8.72 19.69
C THR A 88 -0.52 10.15 19.64
N TYR A 89 -1.46 10.45 18.75
CA TYR A 89 -1.97 11.80 18.43
C TYR A 89 -0.96 12.82 17.87
N ALA A 90 0.28 12.43 17.58
CA ALA A 90 1.25 13.32 16.94
C ALA A 90 0.81 13.70 15.51
N ASP A 91 1.36 14.80 15.00
CA ASP A 91 1.19 15.23 13.62
C ASP A 91 2.55 15.24 12.93
N ILE A 92 2.76 14.28 12.04
CA ILE A 92 3.93 14.16 11.18
C ILE A 92 3.58 14.40 9.71
N SER A 93 2.34 14.81 9.40
CA SER A 93 1.83 14.94 8.02
C SER A 93 2.77 15.76 7.12
N TYR A 94 2.83 15.39 5.84
CA TYR A 94 3.69 16.04 4.83
C TYR A 94 5.20 15.88 5.09
N GLY A 95 5.57 15.06 6.07
CA GLY A 95 6.95 14.83 6.44
C GLY A 95 7.68 13.90 5.46
N THR A 96 8.99 14.06 5.41
CA THR A 96 9.90 13.23 4.64
C THR A 96 10.80 12.42 5.56
N PHE A 97 10.78 11.10 5.43
CA PHE A 97 11.72 10.20 6.08
C PHE A 97 12.57 9.50 5.02
N GLN A 98 13.89 9.57 5.17
CA GLN A 98 14.83 8.97 4.23
C GLN A 98 15.89 8.15 4.95
N GLU A 99 16.08 6.89 4.56
CA GLU A 99 17.11 6.01 5.11
C GLU A 99 17.00 5.88 6.64
N CYS A 100 15.78 5.96 7.20
CA CYS A 100 15.51 5.87 8.63
C CYS A 100 15.14 4.45 9.05
N SER A 101 15.30 4.15 10.34
CA SER A 101 14.70 2.95 10.94
C SER A 101 13.67 3.34 12.00
N MET A 102 12.60 2.56 12.12
CA MET A 102 11.65 2.66 13.23
C MET A 102 11.51 1.28 13.85
N ASP A 103 11.87 1.15 15.13
CA ASP A 103 11.73 -0.09 15.88
C ASP A 103 10.85 0.12 17.11
N ASN A 104 9.92 -0.82 17.32
CA ASN A 104 8.98 -0.83 18.45
C ASN A 104 8.23 0.51 18.66
N CYS A 105 7.97 1.24 17.58
CA CYS A 105 7.23 2.49 17.62
C CYS A 105 5.72 2.27 17.60
N LEU A 106 4.99 3.10 18.36
CA LEU A 106 3.53 3.15 18.38
C LEU A 106 3.05 4.44 17.71
N LEU A 107 2.26 4.27 16.66
CA LEU A 107 1.57 5.34 15.98
C LEU A 107 0.07 5.07 16.13
N SER A 108 -0.54 5.55 17.23
CA SER A 108 -1.98 5.45 17.44
C SER A 108 -2.65 6.80 17.19
N ARG A 109 -3.60 6.86 16.25
CA ARG A 109 -4.33 8.09 15.89
C ARG A 109 -3.40 9.25 15.49
N THR A 110 -2.23 8.91 14.97
CA THR A 110 -1.25 9.84 14.41
C THR A 110 -1.74 10.36 13.07
N LYS A 111 -1.52 11.65 12.80
CA LYS A 111 -1.73 12.22 11.47
C LYS A 111 -0.43 12.11 10.67
N ALA A 112 -0.49 11.47 9.52
CA ALA A 112 0.67 11.18 8.69
C ALA A 112 0.28 11.25 7.20
N ARG A 113 -0.53 12.25 6.83
CA ARG A 113 -1.05 12.39 5.47
C ARG A 113 0.05 12.81 4.52
N GLU A 114 0.00 12.37 3.26
CA GLU A 114 0.94 12.78 2.21
C GLU A 114 2.42 12.68 2.67
N MET A 115 2.76 11.60 3.39
CA MET A 115 4.13 11.33 3.79
C MET A 115 4.97 10.89 2.60
N HIS A 116 6.25 11.24 2.66
CA HIS A 116 7.26 10.79 1.71
C HIS A 116 8.29 9.92 2.44
N ILE A 117 8.21 8.61 2.26
CA ILE A 117 9.09 7.65 2.94
C ILE A 117 9.98 7.01 1.89
N TYR A 118 11.30 7.07 2.09
CA TYR A 118 12.32 6.58 1.16
C TYR A 118 13.31 5.68 1.90
N ASP A 119 13.50 4.44 1.45
CA ASP A 119 14.47 3.49 2.02
C ASP A 119 14.40 3.37 3.56
N CYS A 120 13.20 3.33 4.13
CA CYS A 120 13.01 3.23 5.57
C CYS A 120 12.64 1.80 5.98
N ASN A 121 13.12 1.40 7.16
CA ASN A 121 12.83 0.09 7.74
C ASN A 121 11.94 0.25 8.96
N PHE A 122 10.77 -0.39 8.94
CA PHE A 122 9.83 -0.42 10.05
C PHE A 122 9.81 -1.83 10.64
N ASN A 123 10.12 -1.95 11.92
CA ASN A 123 10.22 -3.21 12.63
C ASN A 123 9.33 -3.16 13.87
N ASN A 124 8.45 -4.15 14.02
CA ASN A 124 7.60 -4.28 15.21
C ASN A 124 6.73 -3.04 15.50
N CYS A 125 6.44 -2.21 14.48
CA CYS A 125 5.63 -1.01 14.62
C CYS A 125 4.13 -1.33 14.61
N VAL A 126 3.38 -0.53 15.36
CA VAL A 126 1.91 -0.56 15.36
C VAL A 126 1.36 0.76 14.84
N PHE A 127 0.64 0.69 13.73
CA PHE A 127 -0.06 1.80 13.08
C PHE A 127 -1.56 1.63 13.29
N GLU A 128 -2.07 2.16 14.39
CA GLU A 128 -3.48 2.05 14.77
C GLU A 128 -4.21 3.36 14.47
N HIS A 129 -5.27 3.34 13.66
CA HIS A 129 -6.04 4.54 13.31
C HIS A 129 -5.19 5.69 12.73
N VAL A 130 -4.10 5.37 12.03
CA VAL A 130 -3.21 6.36 11.41
C VAL A 130 -3.81 6.84 10.09
N GLU A 131 -3.61 8.12 9.77
CA GLU A 131 -4.04 8.70 8.51
C GLU A 131 -2.86 8.83 7.56
N PHE A 132 -2.63 7.82 6.70
CA PHE A 132 -1.56 7.78 5.71
C PHE A 132 -2.01 8.15 4.28
N SER A 133 -3.27 8.55 4.08
CA SER A 133 -3.83 8.85 2.76
C SER A 133 -2.87 9.63 1.87
N TYR A 134 -2.73 9.20 0.60
CA TYR A 134 -1.86 9.82 -0.41
C TYR A 134 -0.35 9.76 -0.13
N SER A 135 0.10 8.91 0.80
CA SER A 135 1.54 8.78 1.10
C SER A 135 2.29 7.87 0.13
N PHE A 136 3.56 8.19 -0.09
CA PHE A 136 4.55 7.33 -0.73
C PHE A 136 5.26 6.52 0.36
N MET A 137 5.04 5.21 0.34
CA MET A 137 5.42 4.28 1.39
C MET A 137 6.62 3.45 0.94
N ASN A 138 7.84 3.95 1.20
CA ASN A 138 9.11 3.41 0.73
C ASN A 138 9.24 3.45 -0.81
N ASP A 139 9.58 4.62 -1.34
CA ASP A 139 9.74 4.84 -2.78
C ASP A 139 11.20 4.69 -3.24
N ASN A 140 11.70 3.45 -3.33
CA ASN A 140 13.06 3.19 -3.81
C ASN A 140 13.24 1.72 -4.26
N ILE A 141 14.36 1.37 -4.88
CA ILE A 141 14.57 0.04 -5.49
C ILE A 141 15.85 -0.64 -5.01
N GLY A 142 15.86 -1.97 -5.13
CA GLY A 142 17.04 -2.80 -4.85
C GLY A 142 17.29 -3.03 -3.36
N ASN A 143 18.56 -2.97 -2.95
CA ASN A 143 18.97 -3.12 -1.54
C ASN A 143 18.47 -1.97 -0.65
N HIS A 144 17.95 -0.90 -1.25
CA HIS A 144 17.50 0.32 -0.61
C HIS A 144 15.98 0.51 -0.69
N ALA A 145 15.22 -0.57 -0.90
CA ALA A 145 13.77 -0.49 -1.08
C ALA A 145 13.00 -0.29 0.25
N GLY A 146 13.68 -0.27 1.40
CA GLY A 146 13.04 -0.29 2.71
C GLY A 146 12.24 -1.56 3.00
N SER A 147 11.69 -1.64 4.22
CA SER A 147 10.93 -2.80 4.66
C SER A 147 9.88 -2.48 5.72
N TYR A 148 8.86 -3.33 5.79
CA TYR A 148 7.92 -3.44 6.90
C TYR A 148 7.98 -4.88 7.40
N THR A 149 8.46 -5.06 8.63
CA THR A 149 8.63 -6.38 9.25
C THR A 149 7.91 -6.45 10.58
N ASN A 150 7.06 -7.45 10.77
CA ASN A 150 6.26 -7.63 11.98
C ASN A 150 5.37 -6.41 12.30
N CYS A 151 4.98 -5.65 11.28
CA CYS A 151 4.16 -4.45 11.45
C CYS A 151 2.67 -4.76 11.45
N LYS A 152 1.90 -3.97 12.19
CA LYS A 152 0.44 -4.06 12.23
C LYS A 152 -0.18 -2.72 11.82
N PHE A 153 -0.92 -2.73 10.74
CA PHE A 153 -1.80 -1.64 10.34
C PHE A 153 -3.21 -2.02 10.76
N ILE A 154 -3.80 -1.26 11.70
CA ILE A 154 -5.11 -1.56 12.28
C ILE A 154 -6.00 -0.33 12.13
N LYS A 155 -7.12 -0.46 11.39
CA LYS A 155 -8.11 0.60 11.19
C LYS A 155 -7.50 1.91 10.69
N SER A 156 -6.38 1.80 9.96
CA SER A 156 -5.62 2.91 9.40
C SER A 156 -6.11 3.25 7.99
N LYS A 157 -6.04 4.53 7.64
CA LYS A 157 -6.42 5.03 6.32
C LYS A 157 -5.21 5.01 5.41
N LEU A 158 -5.24 4.17 4.39
CA LEU A 158 -4.17 3.95 3.42
C LEU A 158 -4.65 4.22 1.99
N ASN A 159 -5.76 4.95 1.83
CA ASN A 159 -6.35 5.22 0.53
C ASN A 159 -5.35 5.97 -0.36
N GLU A 160 -5.22 5.47 -1.58
CA GLU A 160 -4.31 6.03 -2.59
C GLU A 160 -2.84 6.11 -2.15
N CYS A 161 -2.44 5.27 -1.18
CA CYS A 161 -1.03 5.05 -0.87
C CYS A 161 -0.33 4.24 -1.97
N ILE A 162 0.97 4.50 -2.13
CA ILE A 162 1.81 3.77 -3.09
C ILE A 162 2.98 3.16 -2.34
N PHE A 163 3.09 1.84 -2.35
CA PHE A 163 4.22 1.07 -1.84
C PHE A 163 5.09 0.63 -3.04
N THR A 164 6.11 1.42 -3.37
CA THR A 164 6.98 1.14 -4.53
C THR A 164 8.11 0.19 -4.13
N PHE A 165 7.93 -1.10 -4.40
CA PHE A 165 8.99 -2.11 -4.23
C PHE A 165 9.47 -2.51 -2.81
N PRO A 166 8.85 -2.11 -1.67
CA PRO A 166 9.36 -2.50 -0.35
C PRO A 166 9.23 -4.00 -0.08
N VAL A 167 10.01 -4.49 0.88
CA VAL A 167 9.73 -5.79 1.49
C VAL A 167 8.61 -5.63 2.51
N ILE A 168 7.60 -6.49 2.45
CA ILE A 168 6.53 -6.55 3.45
C ILE A 168 6.47 -7.99 3.97
N ASP A 169 6.88 -8.18 5.22
CA ASP A 169 7.08 -9.50 5.82
C ASP A 169 6.40 -9.59 7.19
N ASN A 170 5.65 -10.67 7.40
CA ASN A 170 4.95 -10.96 8.64
C ASN A 170 4.06 -9.78 9.10
N CYS A 171 3.37 -9.15 8.16
CA CYS A 171 2.55 -7.97 8.41
C CYS A 171 1.06 -8.30 8.49
N LEU A 172 0.31 -7.41 9.16
CA LEU A 172 -1.14 -7.46 9.23
C LEU A 172 -1.75 -6.13 8.78
N PHE A 173 -2.70 -6.20 7.86
CA PHE A 173 -3.62 -5.10 7.52
C PHE A 173 -5.03 -5.49 8.00
N ASP A 174 -5.48 -4.89 9.09
CA ASP A 174 -6.73 -5.24 9.78
C ASP A 174 -7.72 -4.08 9.75
N ASP A 175 -8.82 -4.24 9.02
CA ASP A 175 -9.87 -3.23 8.83
C ASP A 175 -9.33 -1.88 8.31
N CYS A 176 -8.29 -1.92 7.48
CA CYS A 176 -7.71 -0.74 6.86
C CYS A 176 -8.55 -0.22 5.69
N HIS A 177 -8.54 1.09 5.47
CA HIS A 177 -9.14 1.68 4.28
C HIS A 177 -8.10 1.67 3.15
N LEU A 178 -8.11 0.62 2.33
CA LEU A 178 -7.11 0.35 1.28
C LEU A 178 -7.55 0.79 -0.13
N TYR A 179 -8.56 1.67 -0.23
CA TYR A 179 -9.10 2.10 -1.53
C TYR A 179 -8.00 2.62 -2.44
N ALA A 180 -7.84 1.98 -3.61
CA ALA A 180 -6.85 2.33 -4.62
C ALA A 180 -5.39 2.33 -4.12
N THR A 181 -5.08 1.59 -3.06
CA THR A 181 -3.70 1.37 -2.61
C THR A 181 -2.94 0.53 -3.64
N ASN A 182 -1.74 0.97 -4.02
CA ASN A 182 -0.91 0.29 -5.01
C ASN A 182 0.35 -0.30 -4.35
N PHE A 183 0.44 -1.63 -4.35
CA PHE A 183 1.60 -2.39 -3.88
C PHE A 183 2.58 -2.69 -5.03
N ASP A 184 2.99 -1.63 -5.74
CA ASP A 184 3.78 -1.67 -6.98
C ASP A 184 5.10 -2.44 -6.83
N GLY A 185 5.07 -3.74 -7.14
CA GLY A 185 6.23 -4.62 -7.00
C GLY A 185 6.69 -4.85 -5.56
N SER A 186 5.86 -4.53 -4.57
CA SER A 186 6.15 -4.83 -3.16
C SER A 186 6.39 -6.32 -2.98
N ARG A 187 7.49 -6.73 -2.35
CA ARG A 187 7.83 -8.14 -2.13
C ARG A 187 7.17 -8.63 -0.85
N MET A 188 6.02 -9.27 -1.00
CA MET A 188 5.20 -9.68 0.14
C MET A 188 5.40 -11.14 0.51
N ARG A 189 5.45 -11.40 1.82
CA ARG A 189 5.32 -12.74 2.38
C ARG A 189 4.70 -12.74 3.77
N ASN A 190 4.09 -13.85 4.17
CA ASN A 190 3.51 -14.06 5.50
C ASN A 190 2.56 -12.91 5.93
N THR A 191 1.81 -12.35 4.99
CA THR A 191 1.04 -11.14 5.23
C THR A 191 -0.44 -11.43 5.14
N LYS A 192 -1.20 -10.86 6.09
CA LYS A 192 -2.65 -11.05 6.16
C LYS A 192 -3.40 -9.75 5.92
N PHE A 193 -4.45 -9.84 5.12
CA PHE A 193 -5.43 -8.79 4.91
C PHE A 193 -6.77 -9.23 5.51
N LYS A 194 -7.35 -8.37 6.35
CA LYS A 194 -8.66 -8.55 6.96
C LYS A 194 -9.52 -7.32 6.72
N GLY A 195 -10.82 -7.54 6.51
CA GLY A 195 -11.76 -6.48 6.19
C GLY A 195 -11.71 -6.11 4.70
N GLU A 196 -12.06 -4.87 4.37
CA GLU A 196 -12.22 -4.46 2.96
C GLU A 196 -10.87 -4.30 2.23
N VAL A 197 -10.73 -4.99 1.10
CA VAL A 197 -9.62 -4.82 0.15
C VAL A 197 -10.21 -4.34 -1.18
N ASN A 198 -10.23 -3.02 -1.35
CA ASN A 198 -10.96 -2.36 -2.43
C ASN A 198 -10.02 -1.68 -3.43
N SER A 199 -10.16 -2.04 -4.70
CA SER A 199 -9.42 -1.44 -5.82
C SER A 199 -7.90 -1.48 -5.65
N CYS A 200 -7.40 -2.40 -4.82
CA CYS A 200 -5.97 -2.58 -4.58
C CYS A 200 -5.28 -3.15 -5.81
N ILE A 201 -4.02 -2.74 -6.02
CA ILE A 201 -3.20 -3.24 -7.12
C ILE A 201 -2.00 -3.98 -6.56
N PHE A 202 -1.82 -5.24 -6.97
CA PHE A 202 -0.66 -6.06 -6.69
C PHE A 202 0.06 -6.39 -7.99
N ARG A 203 1.38 -6.17 -8.03
CA ARG A 203 2.20 -6.44 -9.22
C ARG A 203 3.35 -7.38 -8.89
N SER A 204 3.69 -8.23 -9.86
CA SER A 204 4.88 -9.08 -9.77
C SER A 204 6.17 -8.26 -9.68
N PHE A 205 6.25 -7.13 -10.38
CA PHE A 205 7.40 -6.24 -10.32
C PHE A 205 6.95 -4.79 -10.47
N SER A 206 7.78 -3.87 -9.97
CA SER A 206 7.44 -2.44 -9.97
C SER A 206 7.58 -1.84 -11.37
N ARG A 207 6.65 -0.95 -11.72
CA ARG A 207 6.72 -0.12 -12.93
C ARG A 207 7.29 1.27 -12.66
N HIS A 208 7.13 1.76 -11.44
CA HIS A 208 7.52 3.11 -11.04
C HIS A 208 8.91 3.16 -10.41
N ALA A 209 9.44 2.00 -10.02
CA ALA A 209 10.83 1.74 -9.70
C ALA A 209 11.76 2.43 -10.70
N VAL A 210 12.38 3.52 -10.25
CA VAL A 210 13.30 4.31 -11.07
C VAL A 210 14.50 3.44 -11.43
N LYS A 211 14.57 3.02 -12.70
CA LYS A 211 15.73 2.32 -13.27
C LYS A 211 16.91 3.30 -13.37
N SER A 212 17.57 3.60 -12.26
CA SER A 212 18.88 4.29 -12.17
C SER A 212 19.06 5.47 -13.15
N VAL A 213 18.66 6.68 -12.79
CA VAL A 213 18.94 7.88 -13.63
C VAL A 213 20.26 8.56 -13.26
N PHE A 214 20.86 8.30 -12.09
CA PHE A 214 22.21 8.73 -11.74
C PHE A 214 22.90 7.67 -10.87
N TRP A 215 24.19 7.41 -11.14
CA TRP A 215 25.10 6.37 -10.60
C TRP A 215 25.21 5.07 -11.42
N LEU A 216 26.23 5.06 -12.26
CA LEU A 216 26.70 4.03 -13.21
C LEU A 216 26.93 2.60 -12.68
N PHE A 217 26.51 2.25 -11.46
CA PHE A 217 26.97 1.02 -10.78
C PHE A 217 25.92 0.16 -10.06
N ASN A 218 24.61 0.44 -10.13
CA ASN A 218 23.60 -0.48 -9.59
C ASN A 218 22.35 -0.55 -10.47
N ARG A 219 22.43 -1.32 -11.57
CA ARG A 219 21.27 -1.66 -12.40
C ARG A 219 20.48 -2.78 -11.73
N VAL A 220 19.57 -2.42 -10.84
CA VAL A 220 18.57 -3.35 -10.32
C VAL A 220 17.47 -3.44 -11.37
N HIS A 221 17.29 -4.60 -11.99
CA HIS A 221 16.16 -4.83 -12.86
C HIS A 221 14.96 -5.30 -12.01
N PRO A 222 13.80 -4.62 -12.03
CA PRO A 222 12.67 -4.98 -11.18
C PRO A 222 12.22 -6.45 -11.31
N ASN A 223 12.37 -7.03 -12.51
CA ASN A 223 12.01 -8.42 -12.77
C ASN A 223 12.90 -9.44 -12.02
N ASP A 224 14.08 -9.05 -11.54
CA ASP A 224 14.98 -9.94 -10.78
C ASP A 224 14.48 -10.13 -9.33
N TYR A 225 13.52 -9.30 -8.89
CA TYR A 225 13.01 -9.26 -7.54
C TYR A 225 11.48 -9.37 -7.54
N PRO A 226 10.92 -10.46 -8.07
CA PRO A 226 9.47 -10.58 -8.19
C PRO A 226 8.80 -10.63 -6.81
N ASN A 227 7.63 -10.02 -6.70
CA ASN A 227 6.68 -10.27 -5.63
C ASN A 227 6.19 -11.71 -5.75
N ARG A 228 6.60 -12.53 -4.78
CA ARG A 228 6.29 -13.97 -4.76
C ARG A 228 4.92 -14.28 -4.19
N MET A 229 4.30 -13.34 -3.47
CA MET A 229 3.05 -13.55 -2.73
C MET A 229 3.11 -14.85 -1.90
N ASP A 230 4.21 -15.06 -1.19
CA ASP A 230 4.43 -16.28 -0.42
C ASP A 230 3.60 -16.23 0.88
N ASN A 231 2.63 -17.13 1.06
CA ASN A 231 1.79 -17.21 2.26
C ASN A 231 1.03 -15.90 2.53
N ILE A 232 0.22 -15.49 1.55
CA ILE A 232 -0.64 -14.32 1.68
C ILE A 232 -2.07 -14.76 2.01
N ASP A 233 -2.63 -14.22 3.08
CA ASP A 233 -3.95 -14.60 3.57
C ASP A 233 -4.96 -13.47 3.35
N PHE A 234 -5.90 -13.70 2.43
CA PHE A 234 -7.09 -12.89 2.18
C PHE A 234 -8.38 -13.57 2.68
N SER A 235 -8.30 -14.68 3.43
CA SER A 235 -9.50 -15.47 3.76
C SER A 235 -10.52 -14.78 4.66
N GLU A 236 -10.13 -13.68 5.31
CA GLU A 236 -11.00 -12.80 6.09
C GLU A 236 -11.15 -11.42 5.44
N ALA A 237 -10.77 -11.29 4.17
CA ALA A 237 -10.93 -10.07 3.39
C ALA A 237 -12.22 -10.10 2.59
N GLN A 238 -12.84 -8.93 2.43
CA GLN A 238 -13.88 -8.68 1.44
C GLN A 238 -13.22 -8.01 0.25
N MET A 239 -13.12 -8.73 -0.87
CA MET A 239 -12.41 -8.25 -2.05
C MET A 239 -13.37 -7.57 -3.02
N TYR A 240 -12.97 -6.40 -3.51
CA TYR A 240 -13.71 -5.65 -4.53
C TYR A 240 -12.74 -4.95 -5.48
N GLY A 241 -12.79 -5.25 -6.78
CA GLY A 241 -11.98 -4.57 -7.80
C GLY A 241 -10.46 -4.76 -7.65
N VAL A 242 -10.00 -5.80 -6.96
CA VAL A 242 -8.57 -6.06 -6.74
C VAL A 242 -7.92 -6.53 -8.04
N SER A 243 -6.75 -5.96 -8.36
CA SER A 243 -6.01 -6.27 -9.58
C SER A 243 -4.69 -6.98 -9.27
N PHE A 244 -4.53 -8.20 -9.80
CA PHE A 244 -3.27 -8.93 -9.86
C PHE A 244 -2.68 -8.81 -11.26
N LEU A 245 -1.45 -8.31 -11.37
CA LEU A 245 -0.86 -7.91 -12.64
C LEU A 245 0.58 -8.40 -12.79
N ASN A 246 1.01 -8.45 -14.05
CA ASN A 246 2.40 -8.65 -14.46
C ASN A 246 2.99 -10.04 -14.16
N GLY A 247 2.19 -11.10 -14.20
CA GLY A 247 2.69 -12.46 -14.00
C GLY A 247 2.89 -12.80 -12.53
N ILE A 248 2.13 -12.17 -11.63
CA ILE A 248 2.24 -12.42 -10.19
C ILE A 248 1.72 -13.82 -9.87
N ASN A 249 2.43 -14.59 -9.04
CA ASN A 249 1.99 -15.94 -8.69
C ASN A 249 0.97 -15.88 -7.53
N LEU A 250 -0.16 -16.58 -7.66
CA LEU A 250 -1.23 -16.63 -6.65
C LEU A 250 -1.37 -18.00 -5.97
N ASP A 251 -0.50 -18.98 -6.27
CA ASP A 251 -0.61 -20.37 -5.76
C ASP A 251 -0.49 -20.49 -4.24
N LYS A 252 0.18 -19.52 -3.62
CA LYS A 252 0.39 -19.46 -2.16
C LYS A 252 -0.49 -18.41 -1.49
N CYS A 253 -1.49 -17.90 -2.22
CA CYS A 253 -2.51 -17.03 -1.67
C CYS A 253 -3.70 -17.86 -1.20
N LYS A 254 -4.23 -17.51 -0.03
CA LYS A 254 -5.52 -18.00 0.44
C LYS A 254 -6.57 -16.91 0.18
N PHE A 255 -7.55 -17.20 -0.66
CA PHE A 255 -8.64 -16.28 -1.00
C PHE A 255 -9.86 -16.51 -0.10
N PRO A 256 -10.77 -15.53 0.05
CA PRO A 256 -12.03 -15.75 0.74
C PRO A 256 -12.93 -16.69 -0.06
N ASP A 257 -13.74 -17.46 0.66
CA ASP A 257 -14.74 -18.37 0.08
C ASP A 257 -16.02 -17.58 -0.21
N GLU A 258 -16.02 -16.85 -1.33
CA GLU A 258 -17.14 -16.02 -1.79
C GLU A 258 -17.61 -16.48 -3.19
N GLU A 259 -18.91 -16.70 -3.36
CA GLU A 259 -19.51 -17.08 -4.66
C GLU A 259 -19.26 -16.03 -5.76
N GLU A 260 -19.04 -14.77 -5.37
CA GLU A 260 -18.80 -13.66 -6.28
C GLU A 260 -17.34 -13.55 -6.75
N LEU A 261 -16.46 -14.43 -6.29
CA LEU A 261 -15.05 -14.48 -6.68
C LEU A 261 -14.73 -15.81 -7.36
N LEU A 262 -14.12 -15.72 -8.55
CA LEU A 262 -13.71 -16.90 -9.31
C LEU A 262 -12.19 -16.87 -9.53
N LEU A 263 -11.46 -17.82 -8.96
CA LEU A 263 -10.05 -18.03 -9.28
C LEU A 263 -9.94 -18.77 -10.61
N ILE A 264 -9.42 -18.10 -11.63
CA ILE A 264 -9.17 -18.67 -12.94
C ILE A 264 -7.70 -19.07 -13.00
N ARG A 265 -7.44 -20.33 -13.33
CA ARG A 265 -6.11 -20.87 -13.64
C ARG A 265 -5.97 -21.05 -15.14
N ASP A 266 -4.75 -20.97 -15.66
CA ASP A 266 -4.45 -21.04 -17.09
C ASP A 266 -5.29 -20.05 -17.92
N LEU A 267 -5.09 -18.76 -17.64
CA LEU A 267 -5.82 -17.66 -18.27
C LEU A 267 -5.81 -17.75 -19.79
N LYS A 268 -4.66 -18.11 -20.37
CA LYS A 268 -4.49 -18.18 -21.82
C LYS A 268 -5.48 -19.16 -22.45
N SER A 269 -5.56 -20.38 -21.92
CA SER A 269 -6.46 -21.40 -22.45
C SER A 269 -7.93 -21.03 -22.19
N ILE A 270 -8.26 -20.61 -20.96
CA ILE A 270 -9.63 -20.27 -20.57
C ILE A 270 -10.17 -19.10 -21.41
N TYR A 271 -9.42 -18.00 -21.54
CA TYR A 271 -9.88 -16.85 -22.33
C TYR A 271 -9.92 -17.13 -23.83
N ALA A 272 -9.08 -18.02 -24.36
CA ALA A 272 -9.19 -18.47 -25.75
C ALA A 272 -10.50 -19.24 -26.00
N LEU A 273 -10.86 -20.16 -25.09
CA LEU A 273 -12.12 -20.90 -25.16
C LEU A 273 -13.34 -19.98 -24.98
N ALA A 274 -13.29 -19.07 -24.01
CA ALA A 274 -14.33 -18.08 -23.79
C ALA A 274 -14.52 -17.18 -25.02
N SER A 275 -13.43 -16.70 -25.62
CA SER A 275 -13.48 -15.88 -26.84
C SER A 275 -14.16 -16.63 -27.99
N LYS A 276 -13.83 -17.93 -28.17
CA LYS A 276 -14.45 -18.78 -29.18
C LYS A 276 -15.97 -18.93 -28.94
N ARG A 277 -16.38 -19.29 -27.72
CA ARG A 277 -17.82 -19.44 -27.38
C ARG A 277 -18.59 -18.14 -27.54
N ILE A 278 -18.04 -17.01 -27.09
CA ILE A 278 -18.70 -15.70 -27.29
C ILE A 278 -18.83 -15.39 -28.78
N ALA A 279 -17.82 -15.69 -29.58
CA ALA A 279 -17.87 -15.45 -31.02
C ALA A 279 -18.91 -16.31 -31.75
N GLU A 280 -19.15 -17.54 -31.28
CA GLU A 280 -20.06 -18.52 -31.91
C GLU A 280 -21.50 -18.45 -31.37
N GLU A 281 -21.69 -18.16 -30.08
CA GLU A 281 -22.97 -18.32 -29.38
C GLU A 281 -23.64 -17.00 -28.96
N TRP A 282 -22.90 -15.89 -28.93
CA TRP A 282 -23.43 -14.59 -28.51
C TRP A 282 -23.69 -13.72 -29.73
N GLU A 283 -24.67 -12.82 -29.62
CA GLU A 283 -25.09 -11.96 -30.72
C GLU A 283 -25.11 -10.48 -30.32
N GLY A 284 -25.00 -9.61 -31.32
CA GLY A 284 -25.11 -8.15 -31.17
C GLY A 284 -24.22 -7.56 -30.08
N GLU A 285 -24.84 -6.75 -29.21
CA GLU A 285 -24.14 -6.00 -28.18
C GLU A 285 -23.49 -6.90 -27.11
N HIS A 286 -24.10 -8.04 -26.79
CA HIS A 286 -23.54 -9.00 -25.84
C HIS A 286 -22.21 -9.54 -26.37
N LYS A 287 -22.16 -9.95 -27.65
CA LYS A 287 -20.92 -10.42 -28.29
C LYS A 287 -19.85 -9.35 -28.30
N ARG A 288 -20.20 -8.13 -28.69
CA ARG A 288 -19.27 -6.99 -28.74
C ARG A 288 -18.66 -6.69 -27.37
N ILE A 289 -19.50 -6.58 -26.33
CA ILE A 289 -19.04 -6.29 -24.97
C ILE A 289 -18.27 -7.48 -24.38
N GLY A 290 -18.74 -8.72 -24.54
CA GLY A 290 -18.07 -9.91 -24.05
C GLY A 290 -16.65 -10.06 -24.60
N LEU A 291 -16.47 -9.88 -25.90
CA LEU A 291 -15.13 -9.88 -26.53
C LEU A 291 -14.27 -8.70 -26.05
N ASN A 292 -14.88 -7.53 -25.81
CA ASN A 292 -14.17 -6.36 -25.28
C ASN A 292 -13.69 -6.58 -23.83
N LEU A 293 -14.50 -7.23 -22.98
CA LEU A 293 -14.12 -7.59 -21.61
C LEU A 293 -12.87 -8.48 -21.62
N ILE A 294 -12.81 -9.47 -22.52
CA ILE A 294 -11.60 -10.30 -22.65
C ILE A 294 -10.42 -9.46 -23.12
N ASN A 295 -10.53 -8.84 -24.29
CA ASN A 295 -9.37 -8.27 -24.98
C ASN A 295 -8.78 -7.04 -24.29
N ASN A 296 -9.62 -6.24 -23.63
CA ASN A 296 -9.23 -4.94 -23.10
C ASN A 296 -9.25 -4.85 -21.57
N VAL A 297 -9.95 -5.76 -20.87
CA VAL A 297 -10.09 -5.70 -19.42
C VAL A 297 -9.36 -6.87 -18.75
N PHE A 298 -9.80 -8.11 -18.98
CA PHE A 298 -9.37 -9.26 -18.20
C PHE A 298 -8.17 -10.03 -18.79
N PHE A 299 -7.94 -9.96 -20.10
CA PHE A 299 -6.79 -10.59 -20.78
C PHE A 299 -5.94 -9.57 -21.54
N ASN A 300 -5.80 -8.38 -20.97
CA ASN A 300 -4.97 -7.31 -21.51
C ASN A 300 -3.46 -7.66 -21.40
N LYS A 301 -2.60 -6.83 -22.02
CA LYS A 301 -1.13 -7.03 -22.06
C LYS A 301 -0.46 -7.25 -20.70
N ASP A 302 -1.04 -6.73 -19.62
CA ASP A 302 -0.49 -6.85 -18.26
C ASP A 302 -0.88 -8.17 -17.59
N LYS A 303 -1.85 -8.90 -18.15
CA LYS A 303 -2.39 -10.18 -17.65
C LYS A 303 -2.13 -11.36 -18.59
N GLN A 304 -1.61 -11.16 -19.81
CA GLN A 304 -1.39 -12.24 -20.78
C GLN A 304 -0.42 -13.33 -20.31
N ASN A 305 0.54 -12.99 -19.44
CA ASN A 305 1.51 -13.93 -18.87
C ASN A 305 1.16 -14.32 -17.42
N GLN A 306 -0.06 -14.02 -16.98
CA GLN A 306 -0.53 -14.27 -15.63
C GLN A 306 -0.94 -15.76 -15.48
N PRO A 307 -0.36 -16.52 -14.53
CA PRO A 307 -0.65 -17.94 -14.38
C PRO A 307 -2.07 -18.19 -13.84
N ALA A 308 -2.53 -17.30 -12.96
CA ALA A 308 -3.86 -17.31 -12.37
C ALA A 308 -4.31 -15.88 -12.05
N ASP A 309 -5.61 -15.61 -12.07
CA ASP A 309 -6.21 -14.31 -11.75
C ASP A 309 -7.54 -14.52 -11.04
N LEU A 310 -7.95 -13.50 -10.29
CA LEU A 310 -9.19 -13.51 -9.53
C LEU A 310 -10.21 -12.63 -10.24
N LEU A 311 -11.26 -13.26 -10.75
CA LEU A 311 -12.36 -12.58 -11.41
C LEU A 311 -13.41 -12.19 -10.35
N ASP A 312 -13.72 -10.91 -10.27
CA ASP A 312 -14.71 -10.35 -9.34
C ASP A 312 -16.02 -10.04 -10.07
N LYS A 313 -17.07 -10.78 -9.71
CA LYS A 313 -18.44 -10.63 -10.24
C LYS A 313 -19.00 -9.22 -9.99
N LYS A 314 -18.71 -8.61 -8.84
CA LYS A 314 -19.25 -7.30 -8.44
C LYS A 314 -18.81 -6.20 -9.40
N MET A 315 -17.61 -6.32 -9.98
CA MET A 315 -17.06 -5.39 -10.99
C MET A 315 -17.75 -5.48 -12.35
N MET A 316 -18.55 -6.53 -12.58
CA MET A 316 -19.21 -6.79 -13.85
C MET A 316 -20.72 -6.53 -13.79
N ARG A 317 -21.27 -6.13 -12.64
CA ARG A 317 -22.70 -5.83 -12.54
C ARG A 317 -23.10 -4.71 -13.51
N ASP A 318 -24.00 -5.03 -14.42
CA ASP A 318 -24.52 -4.13 -15.43
C ASP A 318 -26.06 -4.24 -15.55
N ASN A 319 -26.67 -3.27 -16.23
CA ASN A 319 -28.12 -3.20 -16.36
C ASN A 319 -28.69 -4.16 -17.43
N ASN A 320 -27.84 -4.79 -18.24
CA ASN A 320 -28.24 -5.64 -19.37
C ASN A 320 -27.89 -7.12 -19.19
N GLY A 321 -27.37 -7.50 -18.02
CA GLY A 321 -27.05 -8.88 -17.64
C GLY A 321 -25.85 -9.46 -18.38
N ILE A 322 -25.03 -8.64 -19.06
CA ILE A 322 -23.88 -9.14 -19.81
C ILE A 322 -22.81 -9.65 -18.85
N GLY A 323 -22.55 -8.93 -17.76
CA GLY A 323 -21.59 -9.33 -16.75
C GLY A 323 -21.96 -10.63 -16.05
N GLU A 324 -23.23 -10.82 -15.70
CA GLU A 324 -23.74 -12.09 -15.17
C GLU A 324 -23.52 -13.24 -16.15
N ARG A 325 -23.87 -13.04 -17.42
CA ARG A 325 -23.67 -14.03 -18.48
C ARG A 325 -22.18 -14.34 -18.68
N PHE A 326 -21.31 -13.33 -18.63
CA PHE A 326 -19.88 -13.47 -18.78
C PHE A 326 -19.28 -14.24 -17.60
N PHE A 327 -19.60 -13.84 -16.37
CA PHE A 327 -19.14 -14.53 -15.17
C PHE A 327 -19.57 -16.00 -15.18
N GLY A 328 -20.83 -16.28 -15.51
CA GLY A 328 -21.34 -17.66 -15.64
C GLY A 328 -20.56 -18.50 -16.66
N LEU A 329 -20.25 -17.93 -17.84
CA LEU A 329 -19.40 -18.58 -18.84
C LEU A 329 -18.00 -18.89 -18.29
N MET A 330 -17.39 -17.93 -17.60
CA MET A 330 -16.05 -18.12 -17.03
C MET A 330 -16.04 -19.19 -15.95
N THR A 331 -17.05 -19.22 -15.07
CA THR A 331 -17.22 -20.25 -14.03
C THR A 331 -17.37 -21.64 -14.66
N GLU A 332 -18.19 -21.78 -15.69
CA GLU A 332 -18.38 -23.05 -16.40
C GLU A 332 -17.07 -23.57 -17.00
N LEU A 333 -16.28 -22.70 -17.63
CA LEU A 333 -15.01 -23.06 -18.26
C LEU A 333 -13.92 -23.39 -17.23
N ALA A 334 -13.85 -22.62 -16.15
CA ALA A 334 -12.89 -22.85 -15.07
C ALA A 334 -13.13 -24.19 -14.36
N ASN A 335 -14.39 -24.54 -14.07
CA ASN A 335 -14.76 -25.79 -13.42
C ASN A 335 -14.52 -27.05 -14.29
N LYS A 336 -14.44 -26.90 -15.63
CA LYS A 336 -14.12 -28.00 -16.55
C LYS A 336 -12.61 -28.23 -16.71
N SER A 337 -11.79 -27.26 -16.30
CA SER A 337 -10.33 -27.27 -16.51
C SER A 337 -9.54 -27.56 -15.24
N ASN A 338 -10.16 -27.42 -14.07
CA ASN A 338 -9.68 -27.91 -12.78
C ASN A 338 -10.13 -29.36 -12.57
#